data_AF-A0A9E5M3B5-F1
#
_entry.id   AF-A0A9E5M3B5-F1
#
_cell.length_a   1.000
_cell.length_b   1.000
_cell.length_c   1.000
_cell.angle_alpha   90.00
_cell.angle_beta   90.00
_cell.angle_gamma   90.00
#
_symmetry.space_group_name_H-M   'P 1'
#
loop_
_entity.id
_entity.type
_entity.pdbx_description
1 polymer ?
#
loop_
_entity_poly.entity_id
_entity_poly.type
_entity_poly.pdbx_seq_one_letter_code
_entity_poly.pdbx_strand_id
1 'polypeptide(L)' 'YVTETRTMTPEEFDGFAANLLASRDWLAGKGGYVGQGRLCVEVHAPGRPYLYVDPSGGNYARYAARLG' A
#
# COMPACT_ATOMS: atom_id res chain seq x y z
N TYR A 1 -10.28 5.39 1.14
CA TYR A 1 -9.75 6.70 0.75
C TYR A 1 -8.26 6.60 0.59
N VAL A 2 -7.74 7.11 -0.52
CA VAL A 2 -6.30 7.23 -0.72
C VAL A 2 -5.79 8.43 0.06
N THR A 3 -4.78 8.23 0.90
CA THR A 3 -4.13 9.31 1.67
C THR A 3 -2.81 9.75 1.04
N GLU A 4 -2.19 8.87 0.25
CA GLU A 4 -0.93 9.11 -0.45
C GLU A 4 -0.85 8.15 -1.65
N THR A 5 -0.24 8.61 -2.76
CA THR A 5 0.16 7.73 -3.86
C THR A 5 1.68 7.61 -3.86
N ARG A 6 2.18 6.37 -3.86
CA ARG A 6 3.59 6.03 -3.99
C ARG A 6 3.84 5.42 -5.35
N THR A 7 4.51 6.19 -6.21
CA THR A 7 5.03 5.71 -7.49
C THR A 7 6.39 5.05 -7.30
N MET A 8 6.60 3.90 -7.94
CA MET A 8 7.86 3.15 -7.90
C MET A 8 8.13 2.47 -9.25
N THR A 9 9.32 1.90 -9.43
CA THR A 9 9.60 1.10 -10.64
C THR A 9 8.83 -0.23 -10.61
N PRO A 10 8.65 -0.91 -11.76
CA PRO A 10 8.03 -2.24 -11.79
C PRO A 10 8.76 -3.26 -10.90
N GLU A 11 10.08 -3.22 -10.85
CA GLU A 11 10.89 -4.14 -10.03
C GLU A 11 10.67 -3.89 -8.53
N GLU A 12 10.61 -2.63 -8.11
CA GLU A 12 10.30 -2.25 -6.73
C GLU A 12 8.87 -2.67 -6.34
N PHE A 13 7.92 -2.48 -7.27
CA PHE A 13 6.54 -2.92 -7.10
C PHE A 13 6.46 -4.44 -6.92
N ASP A 14 7.09 -5.19 -7.82
CA ASP A 14 7.06 -6.65 -7.80
C ASP A 14 7.72 -7.19 -6.51
N GLY A 15 8.84 -6.58 -6.10
CA GLY A 15 9.50 -6.91 -4.84
C GLY A 15 8.67 -6.58 -3.60
N PHE A 16 7.90 -5.49 -3.63
CA PHE A 16 6.94 -5.15 -2.58
C PHE A 16 5.74 -6.12 -2.56
N ALA A 17 5.11 -6.35 -3.71
CA ALA A 17 3.93 -7.19 -3.85
C ALA A 17 4.20 -8.66 -3.51
N ALA A 18 5.43 -9.16 -3.76
CA ALA A 18 5.85 -10.49 -3.36
C ALA A 18 6.07 -10.62 -1.83
N ASN A 19 6.22 -9.51 -1.10
CA ASN A 19 6.63 -9.49 0.31
C ASN A 19 5.80 -8.49 1.13
N LEU A 20 4.48 -8.61 1.09
CA LEU A 20 3.55 -7.66 1.73
C LEU A 20 3.72 -7.54 3.26
N LEU A 21 4.20 -8.60 3.91
CA LEU A 21 4.44 -8.62 5.36
C LEU A 21 5.83 -8.10 5.76
N ALA A 22 6.71 -7.83 4.79
CA ALA A 22 8.01 -7.23 5.07
C ALA A 22 7.83 -5.79 5.57
N SER A 23 8.61 -5.42 6.58
CA SER A 23 8.63 -4.06 7.12
C SER A 23 9.04 -3.05 6.05
N ARG A 24 8.30 -1.94 5.98
CA ARG A 24 8.53 -0.79 5.11
C ARG A 24 8.32 0.48 5.93
N ASP A 25 9.38 1.25 6.12
CA ASP A 25 9.33 2.48 6.93
C ASP A 25 8.31 3.48 6.40
N TRP A 26 8.11 3.53 5.08
CA TRP A 26 7.14 4.41 4.44
C TRP A 26 5.68 4.00 4.66
N LEU A 27 5.40 2.84 5.28
CA LEU A 27 4.06 2.44 5.71
C LEU A 27 3.80 2.78 7.19
N ALA A 28 4.85 3.00 7.98
CA ALA A 28 4.75 3.18 9.43
C ALA A 28 3.76 4.30 9.81
N GLY A 29 2.82 4.00 10.70
CA GLY A 29 1.84 4.96 11.20
C GLY A 29 0.72 5.33 10.21
N LYS A 30 0.70 4.76 9.00
CA LYS A 30 -0.35 5.03 8.00
C LYS A 30 -1.54 4.08 8.14
N GLY A 31 -2.64 4.43 7.49
CA GLY A 31 -3.84 3.60 7.39
C GLY A 31 -4.83 3.79 8.53
N GLY A 32 -5.67 2.78 8.78
CA GLY A 32 -6.76 2.84 9.74
C GLY A 32 -8.09 3.26 9.12
N TYR A 33 -8.99 3.83 9.93
CA TYR A 33 -10.37 4.10 9.53
C TYR A 33 -10.72 5.59 9.63
N VAL A 34 -11.59 6.03 8.72
CA VAL A 34 -12.39 7.25 8.84
C VAL A 34 -13.85 6.89 8.57
N GLY A 35 -14.67 6.93 9.62
CA GLY A 35 -16.03 6.37 9.58
C GLY A 35 -16.00 4.89 9.19
N GLN A 36 -16.74 4.53 8.14
CA GLN A 36 -16.79 3.16 7.58
C GLN A 36 -15.73 2.92 6.48
N GLY A 37 -14.94 3.94 6.12
CA GLY A 37 -13.91 3.85 5.09
C GLY A 37 -12.53 3.55 5.66
N ARG A 38 -11.70 2.84 4.89
CA ARG A 38 -10.27 2.64 5.20
C ARG A 38 -9.41 3.74 4.59
N LEU A 39 -8.34 4.10 5.28
CA LEU A 39 -7.28 4.97 4.78
C LEU A 39 -6.20 4.09 4.14
N CYS A 40 -5.82 4.39 2.91
CA CYS A 40 -4.90 3.55 2.14
C CYS A 40 -3.79 4.39 1.49
N VAL A 41 -2.61 3.81 1.39
CA VAL A 41 -1.57 4.23 0.45
C VAL A 41 -1.86 3.54 -0.88
N GLU A 42 -2.01 4.30 -1.96
CA GLU A 42 -2.03 3.77 -3.30
C GLU A 42 -0.60 3.52 -3.76
N VAL A 43 -0.30 2.33 -4.25
CA VAL A 43 1.00 1.96 -4.80
C VAL A 43 0.83 1.74 -6.29
N HIS A 44 1.65 2.43 -7.07
CA HIS A 44 1.58 2.47 -8.52
C HIS A 44 2.95 2.24 -9.15
N ALA A 45 2.98 1.46 -10.23
CA ALA A 45 4.13 1.36 -11.13
C ALA A 45 3.65 1.23 -12.58
N PRO A 46 4.39 1.78 -13.57
CA PRO A 46 4.05 1.62 -14.99
C PRO A 46 3.90 0.15 -15.39
N GLY A 47 2.81 -0.20 -16.07
CA GLY A 47 2.57 -1.58 -16.50
C GLY A 47 2.28 -2.57 -15.36
N ARG A 48 1.90 -2.08 -14.17
CA ARG A 48 1.44 -2.90 -13.04
C ARG A 48 0.05 -2.47 -12.55
N PRO A 49 -0.69 -3.38 -11.88
CA PRO A 49 -1.95 -3.04 -11.23
C PRO A 49 -1.74 -2.01 -10.12
N TYR A 50 -2.82 -1.33 -9.71
CA TYR A 50 -2.79 -0.51 -8.51
C TYR A 50 -2.98 -1.38 -7.27
N LEU A 51 -2.21 -1.10 -6.21
CA LEU A 51 -2.45 -1.67 -4.89
C LEU A 51 -2.90 -0.58 -3.92
N TYR A 52 -3.91 -0.87 -3.11
CA TYR A 52 -4.35 -0.03 -2.00
C TYR A 52 -3.98 -0.71 -0.70
N VAL A 53 -3.11 -0.09 0.06
CA VAL A 53 -2.49 -0.67 1.26
C VAL A 53 -2.94 0.08 2.50
N ASP A 54 -3.53 -0.63 3.45
CA ASP A 54 -3.85 -0.12 4.79
C ASP A 54 -2.97 -0.85 5.82
N PRO A 55 -1.92 -0.21 6.34
CA PRO A 55 -1.07 -0.74 7.40
C PRO A 55 -1.72 -0.77 8.79
N SER A 56 -2.82 -0.03 8.97
CA SER A 56 -3.54 0.16 10.23
C SER A 56 -2.60 0.52 11.39
N GLY A 57 -1.76 1.52 11.17
CA GLY A 57 -0.75 2.04 12.11
C GLY A 57 0.56 1.24 12.14
N GLY A 58 0.60 0.06 11.54
CA GLY A 58 1.81 -0.75 11.41
C GLY A 58 2.74 -0.26 10.30
N ASN A 59 3.76 -1.06 9.99
CA ASN A 59 4.79 -0.78 8.98
C ASN A 59 4.84 -1.85 7.88
N TYR A 60 3.78 -2.61 7.67
CA TYR A 60 3.65 -3.60 6.61
C TYR A 60 2.25 -3.54 6.02
N ALA A 61 2.03 -4.18 4.88
CA ALA A 61 0.74 -4.17 4.19
C ALA A 61 -0.27 -5.12 4.86
N ARG A 62 -0.78 -4.72 6.03
CA ARG A 62 -1.75 -5.52 6.81
C ARG A 62 -2.99 -5.86 6.01
N TYR A 63 -3.52 -4.90 5.26
CA TYR A 63 -4.60 -5.10 4.31
C TYR A 63 -4.17 -4.56 2.96
N ALA A 64 -4.44 -5.32 1.91
CA ALA A 64 -4.14 -4.95 0.53
C ALA A 64 -5.34 -5.27 -0.37
N ALA A 65 -5.66 -4.35 -1.26
CA ALA A 65 -6.62 -4.57 -2.35
C ALA A 65 -5.93 -4.27 -3.69
N ARG A 66 -6.25 -5.06 -4.72
CA ARG A 66 -5.73 -4.90 -6.07
C ARG A 66 -6.83 -4.37 -6.99
N LEU A 67 -6.50 -3.37 -7.81
CA LEU A 67 -7.38 -2.89 -8.88
C LEU A 67 -6.69 -3.10 -10.23
N GLY A 68 -7.35 -3.86 -11.11
CA GLY A 68 -6.89 -4.23 -12.46
C GLY A 68 -6.54 -5.70 -12.57
#